data_AF-A0A955QIB4-F1
#
_entry.id   AF-A0A955QIB4-F1
#
_cell.length_a   1.000
_cell.length_b   1.000
_cell.length_c   1.000
_cell.angle_alpha   90.00
_cell.angle_beta   90.00
_cell.angle_gamma   90.00
#
_symmetry.space_group_name_H-M   'P 1'
#
loop_
_entity.id
_entity.type
_entity.pdbx_description
1 polymer ?
#
loop_
_entity_poly.entity_id
_entity_poly.type
_entity_poly.pdbx_seq_one_letter_code
_entity_poly.pdbx_strand_id
1 'polypeptide(L)' 'MSKTAWCLQQVAFEGPGVFRRALENAGYHVHQTIVPTEGLPPQGQIDFLLILGGPMSVND' A
#
# COMPACT_ATOMS: atom_id res chain seq x y z
N MET A 1 -16.77 -3.78 -11.97
CA MET A 1 -15.33 -4.00 -11.67
C MET A 1 -15.07 -3.46 -10.29
N SER A 2 -14.48 -4.25 -9.41
CA SER A 2 -14.09 -3.76 -8.08
C SER A 2 -12.74 -3.05 -8.20
N LYS A 3 -12.61 -1.88 -7.57
CA LYS A 3 -11.41 -1.04 -7.69
C LYS A 3 -10.28 -1.61 -6.83
N THR A 4 -9.03 -1.51 -7.26
CA THR A 4 -7.88 -2.00 -6.49
C THR A 4 -7.09 -0.84 -5.88
N ALA A 5 -6.73 -0.98 -4.61
CA ALA A 5 -5.82 -0.09 -3.93
C ALA A 5 -4.61 -0.87 -3.42
N TRP A 6 -3.40 -0.37 -3.64
CA TRP A 6 -2.18 -1.03 -3.17
C TRP A 6 -1.42 -0.15 -2.18
N CYS A 7 -1.16 -0.65 -0.99
CA CYS A 7 -0.42 0.03 0.06
C CYS A 7 1.03 -0.46 0.08
N LEU A 8 1.98 0.43 -0.24
CA LEU A 8 3.40 0.16 -0.14
C LEU A 8 3.89 0.56 1.25
N GLN A 9 4.43 -0.41 1.98
CA GLN A 9 5.01 -0.19 3.31
C GLN A 9 6.52 -0.31 3.26
N GLN A 10 7.20 0.53 4.03
CA GLN A 10 8.65 0.43 4.23
C GLN A 10 9.00 -0.56 5.36
N VAL A 11 8.13 -0.68 6.38
CA VAL A 11 8.30 -1.54 7.55
C VAL A 11 6.97 -2.11 8.03
N ALA A 12 7.00 -3.21 8.79
CA ALA A 12 5.78 -3.93 9.20
C ALA A 12 4.89 -3.15 10.19
N PHE A 13 5.46 -2.25 11.01
CA PHE A 13 4.73 -1.52 12.04
C PHE A 13 4.11 -0.20 11.54
N GLU A 14 4.50 0.31 10.38
CA GLU A 14 3.90 1.49 9.74
C GLU A 14 2.82 1.07 8.74
N GLY A 15 1.74 0.50 9.28
CA GLY A 15 0.62 -0.01 8.49
C GLY A 15 -0.34 1.08 7.97
N PRO A 16 -1.25 0.74 7.04
CA PRO A 16 -2.16 1.71 6.43
C PRO A 16 -3.21 2.28 7.39
N GLY A 17 -3.36 1.72 8.60
CA GLY A 17 -4.20 2.27 9.66
C GLY A 17 -5.61 2.68 9.20
N VAL A 18 -5.96 3.94 9.41
CA VAL A 18 -7.27 4.50 9.01
C VAL A 18 -7.50 4.46 7.49
N PHE A 19 -6.45 4.54 6.68
CA PHE A 19 -6.56 4.54 5.22
C PHE A 19 -7.11 3.22 4.69
N ARG A 20 -6.75 2.08 5.31
CA ARG A 20 -7.31 0.78 4.92
C ARG A 20 -8.83 0.79 5.01
N ARG A 21 -9.37 1.20 6.16
CA ARG A 21 -10.83 1.27 6.37
C ARG A 21 -11.49 2.28 5.42
N ALA A 22 -10.86 3.43 5.19
CA ALA A 22 -11.39 4.44 4.28
C ALA A 22 -11.47 3.92 2.83
N LEU A 23 -10.44 3.21 2.37
CA LEU A 23 -10.39 2.60 1.03
C LEU A 23 -11.41 1.47 0.89
N GLU A 24 -11.50 0.58 1.88
CA GLU A 24 -12.50 -0.50 1.90
C GLU A 24 -13.93 0.06 1.88
N ASN A 25 -14.22 1.10 2.66
CA ASN A 25 -15.52 1.80 2.65
C ASN A 25 -15.81 2.51 1.32
N ALA A 26 -14.78 2.94 0.59
CA ALA A 26 -14.90 3.52 -0.74
C ALA A 26 -15.03 2.45 -1.86
N GLY A 27 -15.08 1.16 -1.50
CA GLY A 27 -15.27 0.06 -2.44
C GLY A 27 -13.99 -0.45 -3.11
N TYR A 28 -12.83 -0.19 -2.52
CA TYR A 28 -11.55 -0.74 -2.98
C TYR A 28 -11.25 -2.10 -2.35
N HIS A 29 -10.69 -3.02 -3.12
CA HIS A 29 -9.91 -4.15 -2.60
C HIS A 29 -8.50 -3.67 -2.26
N VAL A 30 -8.15 -3.72 -0.98
CA VAL A 30 -6.89 -3.18 -0.47
C VAL A 30 -5.83 -4.28 -0.32
N HIS A 31 -4.82 -4.21 -1.18
CA HIS A 31 -3.58 -4.97 -1.10
C HIS A 31 -2.50 -4.20 -0.33
N GLN A 32 -1.52 -4.92 0.20
CA GLN A 32 -0.43 -4.36 0.99
C GLN A 32 0.84 -5.15 0.72
N THR A 33 1.98 -4.46 0.63
CA THR A 33 3.29 -5.09 0.39
C THR A 33 4.36 -4.37 1.19
N ILE A 34 5.23 -5.14 1.86
CA ILE A 34 6.44 -4.60 2.51
C ILE A 34 7.55 -4.57 1.47
N VAL A 35 7.80 -3.40 0.87
CA VAL A 35 8.63 -3.25 -0.33
C VAL A 35 10.06 -3.80 -0.14
N PRO A 36 10.76 -3.55 0.98
CA PRO A 36 12.13 -4.06 1.14
C PRO A 36 12.25 -5.59 1.15
N THR A 37 11.18 -6.32 1.50
CA THR A 37 11.21 -7.79 1.62
C THR A 37 10.43 -8.50 0.53
N GLU A 38 9.36 -7.89 0.03
CA GLU A 38 8.42 -8.50 -0.93
C GLU A 38 8.52 -7.88 -2.33
N GLY A 39 9.26 -6.78 -2.47
CA GLY A 39 9.41 -6.06 -3.73
C GLY A 39 8.22 -5.18 -4.09
N LEU A 40 8.11 -4.82 -5.36
CA LEU A 40 7.00 -4.02 -5.87
C LEU A 40 5.79 -4.90 -6.23
N PRO A 41 4.57 -4.32 -6.26
CA PRO A 41 3.38 -5.02 -6.71
C PRO A 41 3.58 -5.65 -8.10
N PRO A 42 2.91 -6.78 -8.39
CA PRO A 42 2.92 -7.38 -9.72
C PRO A 42 2.40 -6.39 -10.77
N GLN A 43 2.92 -6.49 -12.00
CA GLN A 43 2.47 -5.67 -13.12
C GLN A 43 0.99 -5.94 -13.41
N GLY A 44 0.16 -4.89 -13.36
CA GLY A 44 -1.30 -4.98 -13.53
C GLY A 44 -1.99 -3.64 -13.28
N GLN A 45 -3.32 -3.61 -13.41
CA GLN A 45 -4.11 -2.41 -13.14
C GLN A 45 -4.20 -2.16 -11.63
N ILE A 46 -3.69 -1.00 -11.21
CA ILE A 46 -3.81 -0.47 -9.86
C ILE A 46 -4.60 0.83 -9.95
N ASP A 47 -5.80 0.87 -9.38
CA ASP A 47 -6.66 2.07 -9.45
C ASP A 47 -6.25 3.13 -8.41
N PHE A 48 -5.52 2.74 -7.36
CA PHE A 48 -5.01 3.64 -6.33
C PHE A 48 -3.72 3.10 -5.69
N LEU A 49 -2.71 3.95 -5.53
CA LEU A 49 -1.45 3.61 -4.85
C LEU A 49 -1.28 4.48 -3.60
N LEU A 50 -1.09 3.84 -2.45
CA LEU A 50 -0.78 4.50 -1.18
C LEU A 50 0.65 4.17 -0.78
N ILE A 51 1.51 5.18 -0.69
CA ILE A 51 2.87 5.03 -0.17
C ILE A 51 2.84 5.42 1.31
N LEU A 52 3.16 4.48 2.19
CA LEU A 52 3.24 4.73 3.62
C LEU A 52 4.61 5.31 4.00
N GLY A 53 4.66 5.82 5.22
CA GLY A 53 5.92 6.27 5.82
C GLY A 53 6.93 5.12 5.98
N GLY A 54 8.10 5.53 6.44
CA GLY A 54 9.12 4.61 6.91
C GLY A 54 10.17 5.34 7.72
N PRO A 55 11.00 4.59 8.47
CA PRO A 55 12.10 5.16 9.24
C PRO A 55 13.31 5.55 8.39
N MET A 56 13.30 5.23 7.09
CA MET A 56 14.43 5.41 6.17
C MET A 56 14.37 6.77 5.46
N SER A 57 15.55 7.26 5.07
CA SER A 57 15.66 8.42 4.19
C SER A 57 15.23 8.05 2.78
N VAL A 58 14.73 9.02 2.03
CA VAL A 58 14.51 8.85 0.58
C VAL A 58 15.81 8.73 -0.22
N ASN A 59 16.95 9.01 0.41
CA ASN A 59 18.29 8.94 -0.19
C ASN A 59 19.08 7.69 0.22
N ASP A 60 18.48 6.79 1.00
CA ASP A 60 19.07 5.47 1.31
C ASP A 60 18.84 4.50 0.15
#